data_AF-X0UWT0-F1
#
_entry.id   AF-X0UWT0-F1
#
_cell.length_a   1.000
_cell.length_b   1.000
_cell.length_c   1.000
_cell.angle_alpha   90.00
_cell.angle_beta   90.00
_cell.angle_gamma   90.00
#
_symmetry.space_group_name_H-M   'P 1'
#
loop_
_entity.id
_entity.type
_entity.pdbx_description
1 polymer ?
#
loop_
_entity_poly.entity_id
_entity_poly.type
_entity_poly.pdbx_seq_one_letter_code
_entity_poly.pdbx_strand_id
1 'polypeptide(L)'
;EADANDTSGAIQVADDMAFLVGLADDVANLPNQTGGVVVSQMVANTALVVGDFVDTVGYLSSGDGGDNSYEIVAAGTGTVDGGSYIDLDNGLQAKSLFPKGIYNAKQWGAFGTADDTVQAQAAIDYVLSIGGGDLVFTDGDYNLLSLQLKSNVNLISEGANLVKVGGTAGSSILEAEGSLGTSTTLTTSVTTRTNIIDVTDGSAFSDGDWILVNSRTYRYTTNGLIAEYAKIISGGGTNTLTLDRNLTFDYLTGNSSDIALVSFVENVDIRG
;
A
#
# COMPACT_ATOMS: atom_id res chain seq x y z
N GLU A 1 28.30 13.02 -75.85
CA GLU A 1 29.27 13.01 -74.74
C GLU A 1 28.53 12.58 -73.49
N ALA A 2 29.00 11.57 -72.78
CA ALA A 2 28.51 11.33 -71.42
C ALA A 2 29.14 12.43 -70.55
N ASP A 3 28.31 13.23 -69.89
CA ASP A 3 28.79 14.25 -68.97
C ASP A 3 29.45 13.56 -67.78
N ALA A 4 30.78 13.54 -67.78
CA ALA A 4 31.59 12.97 -66.71
C ALA A 4 31.44 13.72 -65.38
N ASN A 5 30.62 14.77 -65.33
CA ASN A 5 30.35 15.61 -64.17
C ASN A 5 28.91 15.48 -63.64
N ASP A 6 28.12 14.51 -64.14
CA ASP A 6 26.82 14.20 -63.54
C ASP A 6 26.99 13.48 -62.20
N THR A 7 27.24 14.26 -61.15
CA THR A 7 27.38 13.78 -59.77
C THR A 7 26.04 13.64 -59.07
N SER A 8 24.91 13.91 -59.74
CA SER A 8 23.59 13.92 -59.11
C SER A 8 23.23 12.56 -58.49
N GLY A 9 23.55 11.45 -59.17
CA GLY A 9 23.36 10.10 -58.65
C GLY A 9 24.29 9.76 -57.47
N ALA A 10 25.50 10.31 -57.43
CA ALA A 10 26.43 10.08 -56.31
C ALA A 10 26.03 10.89 -55.06
N ILE A 11 25.52 12.11 -55.26
CA ILE A 11 24.96 12.94 -54.18
C ILE A 11 23.72 12.28 -53.59
N GLN A 12 22.83 11.76 -54.44
CA GLN A 12 21.62 11.07 -54.00
C GLN A 12 21.93 9.81 -53.18
N VAL A 13 22.94 9.02 -53.56
CA VAL A 13 23.37 7.84 -52.78
C VAL A 13 23.96 8.24 -51.43
N ALA A 14 24.69 9.36 -51.35
CA ALA A 14 25.25 9.84 -50.08
C ALA A 14 24.15 10.31 -49.11
N ASP A 15 23.13 11.01 -49.61
CA ASP A 15 21.98 11.46 -48.81
C ASP A 15 21.12 10.28 -48.35
N ASP A 16 20.85 9.31 -49.24
CA ASP A 16 20.12 8.09 -48.90
C ASP A 16 20.85 7.26 -47.84
N MET A 17 22.19 7.18 -47.92
CA MET A 17 23.01 6.49 -46.92
C MET A 17 23.03 7.23 -45.58
N ALA A 18 23.08 8.56 -45.57
CA ALA A 18 23.03 9.34 -44.33
C ALA A 18 21.69 9.18 -43.61
N PHE A 19 20.58 9.15 -44.36
CA PHE A 19 19.26 8.86 -43.81
C PHE A 19 19.16 7.45 -43.23
N LEU A 20 19.74 6.45 -43.91
CA LEU A 20 19.75 5.07 -43.45
C LEU A 20 20.59 4.89 -42.16
N VAL A 21 21.69 5.64 -42.02
CA VAL A 21 22.51 5.66 -40.80
C VAL A 21 21.74 6.29 -39.65
N GLY A 22 21.05 7.41 -39.88
CA GLY A 22 20.18 8.03 -38.86
C GLY A 22 19.05 7.09 -38.39
N LEU A 23 18.41 6.38 -39.32
CA LEU A 23 17.41 5.36 -38.99
C LEU A 23 17.99 4.19 -38.19
N ALA A 24 19.21 3.75 -38.50
CA ALA A 24 19.86 2.66 -37.76
C ALA A 24 20.19 3.09 -36.33
N ASP A 25 20.65 4.31 -36.13
CA ASP A 25 20.87 4.89 -34.81
C ASP A 25 19.54 5.06 -34.05
N ASP A 26 18.48 5.53 -34.70
CA ASP A 26 17.15 5.65 -34.08
C ASP A 26 16.59 4.28 -33.67
N VAL A 27 16.71 3.26 -34.52
CA VAL A 27 16.26 1.89 -34.23
C VAL A 27 17.10 1.24 -33.12
N ALA A 28 18.41 1.48 -33.08
CA ALA A 28 19.28 1.00 -32.02
C ALA A 28 18.96 1.65 -30.64
N ASN A 29 18.32 2.81 -30.65
CA ASN A 29 17.91 3.54 -29.45
C ASN A 29 16.42 3.37 -29.12
N LEU A 30 15.67 2.55 -29.88
CA LEU A 30 14.30 2.21 -29.48
C LEU A 30 14.35 1.32 -28.23
N PRO A 31 13.52 1.60 -27.20
CA PRO A 31 13.44 0.76 -26.03
C PRO A 31 13.05 -0.67 -26.43
N ASN A 32 13.73 -1.66 -25.86
CA ASN A 32 13.49 -3.06 -26.18
C ASN A 32 12.14 -3.49 -25.59
N GLN A 33 11.10 -3.59 -26.42
CA GLN A 33 9.82 -4.13 -25.98
C GLN A 33 9.86 -5.66 -26.00
N THR A 34 10.03 -6.25 -24.82
CA THR A 34 9.90 -7.71 -24.63
C THR A 34 8.48 -8.00 -24.16
N GLY A 35 7.63 -8.53 -25.03
CA GLY A 35 6.27 -8.97 -24.70
C GLY A 35 6.16 -10.50 -24.64
N GLY A 36 5.18 -11.01 -23.89
CA GLY A 36 4.86 -12.44 -23.91
C GLY A 36 5.64 -13.29 -22.90
N VAL A 37 6.24 -12.67 -21.89
CA VAL A 37 7.03 -13.35 -20.86
C VAL A 37 6.27 -13.42 -19.52
N VAL A 38 6.72 -14.27 -18.59
CA VAL A 38 6.29 -14.23 -17.18
C VAL A 38 7.33 -13.49 -16.32
N VAL A 39 6.98 -13.15 -15.08
CA VAL A 39 7.85 -12.34 -14.20
C VAL A 39 9.24 -12.97 -14.02
N SER A 40 9.34 -14.28 -13.84
CA SER A 40 10.64 -14.95 -13.68
C SER A 40 11.55 -14.83 -14.92
N GLN A 41 10.97 -14.77 -16.12
CA GLN A 41 11.72 -14.55 -17.36
C GLN A 41 12.18 -13.11 -17.52
N MET A 42 11.36 -12.14 -17.08
CA MET A 42 11.77 -10.73 -16.99
C MET A 42 12.94 -10.56 -16.01
N VAL A 43 12.83 -11.13 -14.81
CA VAL A 43 13.87 -11.07 -13.76
C VAL A 43 15.21 -11.61 -14.26
N ALA A 44 15.20 -12.74 -14.96
CA ALA A 44 16.40 -13.38 -15.48
C ALA A 44 16.97 -12.70 -16.75
N ASN A 45 16.28 -11.74 -17.35
CA ASN A 45 16.72 -11.11 -18.59
C ASN A 45 17.81 -10.07 -18.34
N THR A 46 19.06 -10.51 -18.46
CA THR A 46 20.24 -9.65 -18.26
C THR A 46 20.47 -8.59 -19.33
N ALA A 47 19.73 -8.63 -20.45
CA ALA A 47 19.84 -7.65 -21.53
C ALA A 47 18.97 -6.39 -21.32
N LEU A 48 18.11 -6.37 -20.30
CA LEU A 48 17.27 -5.20 -20.00
C LEU A 48 18.12 -4.02 -19.53
N VAL A 49 17.77 -2.83 -19.99
CA VAL A 49 18.40 -1.56 -19.59
C VAL A 49 17.36 -0.58 -19.05
N VAL A 50 17.81 0.45 -18.33
CA VAL A 50 16.91 1.49 -17.82
C VAL A 50 16.18 2.18 -18.98
N GLY A 51 14.85 2.34 -18.84
CA GLY A 51 13.96 2.90 -19.85
C GLY A 51 13.31 1.86 -20.76
N ASP A 52 13.70 0.59 -20.67
CA ASP A 52 12.98 -0.50 -21.35
C ASP A 52 11.59 -0.70 -20.75
N PHE A 53 10.69 -1.23 -21.57
CA PHE A 53 9.34 -1.62 -21.17
C PHE A 53 9.12 -3.11 -21.41
N VAL A 54 8.56 -3.80 -20.41
CA VAL A 54 8.30 -5.23 -20.45
C VAL A 54 6.84 -5.50 -20.14
N ASP A 55 6.16 -6.23 -21.02
CA ASP A 55 4.80 -6.69 -20.80
C ASP A 55 4.82 -8.18 -20.43
N THR A 56 4.44 -8.48 -19.19
CA THR A 56 4.25 -9.86 -18.76
C THR A 56 2.84 -10.33 -19.10
N VAL A 57 2.70 -11.61 -19.49
CA VAL A 57 1.40 -12.26 -19.73
C VAL A 57 0.86 -13.00 -18.51
N GLY A 58 1.58 -12.92 -17.39
CA GLY A 58 1.25 -13.52 -16.11
C GLY A 58 2.42 -13.42 -15.13
N TYR A 59 2.19 -13.80 -13.88
CA TYR A 59 3.22 -13.74 -12.84
C TYR A 59 4.04 -15.04 -12.79
N LEU A 60 3.39 -16.17 -12.55
CA LEU A 60 3.98 -17.51 -12.54
C LEU A 60 3.92 -18.17 -13.91
N SER A 61 2.79 -18.02 -14.61
CA SER A 61 2.50 -18.67 -15.89
C SER A 61 1.61 -17.79 -16.75
N SER A 62 1.67 -17.98 -18.07
CA SER A 62 0.85 -17.17 -18.99
C SER A 62 -0.64 -17.32 -18.71
N GLY A 63 -1.35 -16.20 -18.61
CA GLY A 63 -2.80 -16.14 -18.41
C GLY A 63 -3.26 -16.42 -16.98
N ASP A 64 -2.36 -16.40 -15.99
CA ASP A 64 -2.70 -16.66 -14.60
C ASP A 64 -3.44 -15.50 -13.91
N GLY A 65 -3.52 -14.33 -14.55
CA GLY A 65 -4.16 -13.12 -14.05
C GLY A 65 -3.22 -12.18 -13.27
N GLY A 66 -1.93 -12.53 -13.16
CA GLY A 66 -0.87 -11.69 -12.61
C GLY A 66 -0.10 -10.90 -13.68
N ASP A 67 -0.68 -10.67 -14.86
CA ASP A 67 -0.07 -9.88 -15.92
C ASP A 67 0.09 -8.40 -15.53
N ASN A 68 1.17 -7.77 -15.99
CA ASN A 68 1.43 -6.35 -15.78
C ASN A 68 2.37 -5.79 -16.85
N SER A 69 2.45 -4.46 -16.93
CA SER A 69 3.46 -3.75 -17.70
C SER A 69 4.47 -3.14 -16.74
N TYR A 70 5.76 -3.22 -17.06
CA TYR A 70 6.86 -2.72 -16.24
C TYR A 70 7.71 -1.73 -17.01
N GLU A 71 8.17 -0.67 -16.33
CA GLU A 71 9.27 0.18 -16.75
C GLU A 71 10.53 -0.28 -16.01
N ILE A 72 11.63 -0.49 -16.74
CA ILE A 72 12.92 -0.83 -16.13
C ILE A 72 13.57 0.46 -15.64
N VAL A 73 13.86 0.51 -14.34
CA VAL A 73 14.40 1.67 -13.64
C VAL A 73 15.72 1.31 -12.95
N ALA A 74 16.42 2.34 -12.45
CA ALA A 74 17.64 2.13 -11.67
C ALA A 74 17.34 1.35 -10.38
N ALA A 75 18.34 0.63 -9.88
CA ALA A 75 18.24 -0.12 -8.61
C ALA A 75 17.80 0.79 -7.45
N GLY A 76 16.94 0.27 -6.57
CA GLY A 76 16.49 0.99 -5.38
C GLY A 76 15.61 2.23 -5.66
N THR A 77 14.96 2.29 -6.83
CA THR A 77 13.99 3.36 -7.13
C THR A 77 12.75 3.26 -6.22
N GLY A 78 12.29 2.05 -5.93
CA GLY A 78 11.22 1.77 -4.99
C GLY A 78 11.54 0.63 -4.04
N THR A 79 10.66 0.43 -3.06
CA THR A 79 10.77 -0.68 -2.09
C THR A 79 10.38 -1.97 -2.78
N VAL A 80 11.29 -2.94 -2.82
CA VAL A 80 11.03 -4.28 -3.35
C VAL A 80 9.91 -4.93 -2.54
N ASP A 81 8.82 -5.27 -3.22
CA ASP A 81 7.63 -5.85 -2.62
C ASP A 81 7.14 -7.09 -3.38
N GLY A 82 7.83 -7.46 -4.48
CA GLY A 82 7.46 -8.60 -5.32
C GLY A 82 6.28 -8.33 -6.25
N GLY A 83 5.82 -7.09 -6.40
CA GLY A 83 4.77 -6.74 -7.34
C GLY A 83 4.93 -5.33 -7.91
N SER A 84 4.82 -4.29 -7.09
CA SER A 84 5.00 -2.91 -7.55
C SER A 84 6.45 -2.59 -7.94
N TYR A 85 7.43 -3.16 -7.22
CA TYR A 85 8.84 -3.11 -7.57
C TYR A 85 9.49 -4.48 -7.39
N ILE A 86 10.20 -4.92 -8.42
CA ILE A 86 10.86 -6.24 -8.47
C ILE A 86 12.31 -6.04 -8.88
N ASP A 87 13.26 -6.50 -8.06
CA ASP A 87 14.67 -6.49 -8.42
C ASP A 87 14.96 -7.52 -9.54
N LEU A 88 15.85 -7.15 -10.46
CA LEU A 88 16.25 -7.96 -11.61
C LEU A 88 17.65 -8.54 -11.40
N ASP A 89 17.95 -9.68 -12.03
CA ASP A 89 19.23 -10.38 -11.87
C ASP A 89 20.44 -9.57 -12.38
N ASN A 90 20.21 -8.58 -13.26
CA ASN A 90 21.25 -7.65 -13.72
C ASN A 90 21.49 -6.46 -12.78
N GLY A 91 20.83 -6.42 -11.62
CA GLY A 91 20.99 -5.36 -10.63
C GLY A 91 20.17 -4.10 -10.92
N LEU A 92 19.25 -4.12 -11.90
CA LEU A 92 18.24 -3.08 -12.09
C LEU A 92 16.94 -3.45 -11.35
N GLN A 93 15.91 -2.63 -11.50
CA GLN A 93 14.61 -2.86 -10.88
C GLN A 93 13.49 -2.67 -11.92
N ALA A 94 12.47 -3.50 -11.91
CA ALA A 94 11.24 -3.33 -12.68
C ALA A 94 10.19 -2.64 -11.82
N LYS A 95 9.62 -1.55 -12.34
CA LYS A 95 8.53 -0.79 -11.72
C LYS A 95 7.23 -1.09 -12.46
N SER A 96 6.25 -1.64 -11.75
CA SER A 96 4.92 -1.89 -12.30
C SER A 96 4.20 -0.59 -12.67
N LEU A 97 3.49 -0.64 -13.80
CA LEU A 97 2.70 0.48 -14.33
C LEU A 97 1.20 0.31 -14.09
N PHE A 98 0.72 -0.91 -13.82
CA PHE A 98 -0.69 -1.22 -13.58
C PHE A 98 -1.62 -0.58 -14.63
N PRO A 99 -1.43 -0.83 -15.94
CA PRO A 99 -2.09 -0.08 -17.02
C PRO A 99 -3.62 -0.18 -17.01
N LYS A 100 -4.18 -1.22 -16.37
CA LYS A 100 -5.63 -1.43 -16.22
C LYS A 100 -6.23 -0.64 -15.04
N GLY A 101 -5.40 -0.03 -14.19
CA GLY A 101 -5.83 0.61 -12.94
C GLY A 101 -6.42 -0.37 -11.92
N ILE A 102 -6.17 -1.67 -12.09
CA ILE A 102 -6.63 -2.74 -11.21
C ILE A 102 -5.40 -3.29 -10.49
N TYR A 103 -5.47 -3.35 -9.17
CA TYR A 103 -4.47 -3.99 -8.32
C TYR A 103 -5.00 -5.37 -7.96
N ASN A 104 -4.36 -6.42 -8.46
CA ASN A 104 -4.75 -7.79 -8.19
C ASN A 104 -3.67 -8.47 -7.34
N ALA A 105 -4.05 -9.18 -6.28
CA ALA A 105 -3.10 -9.90 -5.42
C ALA A 105 -2.17 -10.87 -6.19
N LYS A 106 -2.65 -11.43 -7.32
CA LYS A 106 -1.84 -12.27 -8.21
C LYS A 106 -0.67 -11.54 -8.87
N GLN A 107 -0.73 -10.21 -9.02
CA GLN A 107 0.38 -9.38 -9.50
C GLN A 107 1.54 -9.28 -8.49
N TRP A 108 1.31 -9.70 -7.24
CA TRP A 108 2.35 -9.88 -6.22
C TRP A 108 2.72 -11.36 -6.01
N GLY A 109 2.16 -12.28 -6.80
CA GLY A 109 2.46 -13.71 -6.68
C GLY A 109 1.61 -14.49 -5.70
N ALA A 110 0.45 -13.98 -5.26
CA ALA A 110 -0.47 -14.71 -4.38
C ALA A 110 -1.36 -15.67 -5.20
N PHE A 111 -1.13 -16.99 -5.10
CA PHE A 111 -1.77 -18.01 -5.97
C PHE A 111 -2.30 -19.26 -5.24
N GLY A 112 -2.23 -19.34 -3.92
CA GLY A 112 -2.76 -20.47 -3.14
C GLY A 112 -1.94 -21.75 -3.25
N THR A 113 -0.71 -21.69 -3.78
CA THR A 113 0.18 -22.86 -3.89
C THR A 113 1.01 -23.08 -2.63
N ALA A 114 1.25 -22.00 -1.87
CA ALA A 114 1.91 -21.95 -0.58
C ALA A 114 1.23 -20.88 0.27
N ASP A 115 1.79 -20.50 1.41
CA ASP A 115 1.32 -19.35 2.18
C ASP A 115 1.56 -18.04 1.40
N ASP A 116 0.48 -17.36 1.05
CA ASP A 116 0.46 -16.12 0.27
C ASP A 116 0.41 -14.86 1.16
N THR A 117 0.51 -14.99 2.48
CA THR A 117 0.32 -13.87 3.43
C THR A 117 1.22 -12.69 3.12
N VAL A 118 2.48 -12.95 2.78
CA VAL A 118 3.47 -11.89 2.48
C VAL A 118 3.10 -11.17 1.19
N GLN A 119 2.73 -11.90 0.14
CA GLN A 119 2.38 -11.35 -1.16
C GLN A 119 1.10 -10.52 -1.09
N ALA A 120 0.06 -11.05 -0.44
CA ALA A 120 -1.20 -10.35 -0.26
C ALA A 120 -1.05 -9.11 0.65
N GLN A 121 -0.23 -9.18 1.71
CA GLN A 121 0.03 -8.01 2.55
C GLN A 121 0.82 -6.93 1.80
N ALA A 122 1.81 -7.31 0.99
CA ALA A 122 2.55 -6.37 0.14
C ALA A 122 1.62 -5.62 -0.83
N ALA A 123 0.65 -6.32 -1.42
CA ALA A 123 -0.38 -5.70 -2.26
C ALA A 123 -1.24 -4.70 -1.48
N ILE A 124 -1.69 -5.04 -0.27
CA ILE A 124 -2.44 -4.14 0.62
C ILE A 124 -1.63 -2.88 0.94
N ASP A 125 -0.36 -3.06 1.31
CA ASP A 125 0.53 -1.97 1.70
C ASP A 125 0.84 -1.05 0.51
N TYR A 126 0.97 -1.61 -0.70
CA TYR A 126 1.10 -0.81 -1.92
C TYR A 126 -0.15 0.04 -2.18
N VAL A 127 -1.36 -0.55 -2.13
CA VAL A 127 -2.62 0.19 -2.35
C VAL A 127 -2.76 1.31 -1.32
N LEU A 128 -2.40 1.07 -0.06
CA LEU A 128 -2.32 2.14 0.95
C LEU A 128 -1.35 3.25 0.55
N SER A 129 -0.15 2.90 0.09
CA SER A 129 0.93 3.85 -0.22
C SER A 129 0.57 4.85 -1.32
N ILE A 130 -0.35 4.48 -2.23
CA ILE A 130 -0.87 5.33 -3.29
C ILE A 130 -2.15 6.08 -2.91
N GLY A 131 -2.54 6.04 -1.63
CA GLY A 131 -3.70 6.77 -1.09
C GLY A 131 -4.95 5.92 -0.83
N GLY A 132 -4.86 4.60 -0.99
CA GLY A 132 -5.98 3.67 -0.83
C GLY A 132 -6.65 3.29 -2.15
N GLY A 133 -7.74 2.52 -2.06
CA GLY A 133 -8.49 2.00 -3.20
C GLY A 133 -8.81 0.53 -3.08
N ASP A 134 -9.12 -0.09 -4.22
CA ASP A 134 -9.57 -1.48 -4.29
C ASP A 134 -8.39 -2.42 -4.59
N LEU A 135 -8.18 -3.41 -3.72
CA LEU A 135 -7.36 -4.59 -4.00
C LEU A 135 -8.28 -5.75 -4.38
N VAL A 136 -8.06 -6.32 -5.56
CA VAL A 136 -8.87 -7.40 -6.11
C VAL A 136 -8.22 -8.77 -5.85
N PHE A 137 -9.02 -9.70 -5.36
CA PHE A 137 -8.73 -11.13 -5.32
C PHE A 137 -9.62 -11.81 -6.35
N THR A 138 -9.07 -12.11 -7.52
CA THR A 138 -9.78 -12.89 -8.56
C THR A 138 -9.90 -14.37 -8.20
N ASP A 139 -10.83 -15.09 -8.84
CA ASP A 139 -11.05 -16.54 -8.71
C ASP A 139 -9.79 -17.38 -8.43
N GLY A 140 -9.92 -18.26 -7.45
CA GLY A 140 -8.86 -19.10 -6.92
C GLY A 140 -8.81 -19.13 -5.39
N ASP A 141 -8.05 -20.08 -4.86
CA ASP A 141 -7.76 -20.16 -3.44
C ASP A 141 -6.53 -19.29 -3.11
N TYR A 142 -6.57 -18.59 -1.98
CA TYR A 142 -5.46 -17.83 -1.42
C TYR A 142 -5.21 -18.34 -0.02
N ASN A 143 -4.05 -18.95 0.19
CA ASN A 143 -3.73 -19.61 1.45
C ASN A 143 -3.08 -18.58 2.37
N LEU A 144 -3.77 -18.21 3.45
CA LEU A 144 -3.39 -17.09 4.30
C LEU A 144 -3.27 -17.50 5.77
N LEU A 145 -2.40 -16.80 6.50
CA LEU A 145 -2.31 -16.84 7.95
C LEU A 145 -3.13 -15.68 8.54
N SER A 146 -2.68 -14.44 8.39
CA SER A 146 -3.45 -13.25 8.73
C SER A 146 -3.02 -12.05 7.89
N LEU A 147 -3.99 -11.28 7.44
CA LEU A 147 -3.82 -10.03 6.71
C LEU A 147 -4.24 -8.88 7.61
N GLN A 148 -3.37 -7.89 7.72
CA GLN A 148 -3.60 -6.66 8.44
C GLN A 148 -4.29 -5.67 7.50
N LEU A 149 -5.57 -5.43 7.77
CA LEU A 149 -6.36 -4.43 7.09
C LEU A 149 -5.79 -3.04 7.35
N LYS A 150 -5.81 -2.20 6.31
CA LYS A 150 -5.33 -0.82 6.36
C LYS A 150 -6.47 0.12 6.03
N SER A 151 -6.49 1.30 6.67
CA SER A 151 -7.51 2.30 6.37
C SER A 151 -7.50 2.67 4.89
N ASN A 152 -8.68 2.89 4.33
CA ASN A 152 -8.89 3.25 2.91
C ASN A 152 -8.49 2.16 1.89
N VAL A 153 -8.21 0.92 2.32
CA VAL A 153 -7.97 -0.21 1.42
C VAL A 153 -9.16 -1.15 1.46
N ASN A 154 -9.84 -1.32 0.31
CA ASN A 154 -10.96 -2.23 0.14
C ASN A 154 -10.47 -3.57 -0.40
N LEU A 155 -11.10 -4.67 0.03
CA LEU A 155 -10.83 -6.00 -0.50
C LEU A 155 -12.03 -6.48 -1.32
N ILE A 156 -11.80 -6.67 -2.61
CA ILE A 156 -12.83 -7.08 -3.57
C ILE A 156 -12.56 -8.53 -3.99
N SER A 157 -13.48 -9.44 -3.68
CA SER A 157 -13.43 -10.79 -4.21
C SER A 157 -14.22 -10.87 -5.53
N GLU A 158 -13.61 -11.49 -6.54
CA GLU A 158 -14.25 -11.87 -7.79
C GLU A 158 -14.22 -13.39 -7.93
N GLY A 159 -14.78 -14.09 -6.93
CA GLY A 159 -14.79 -15.56 -6.84
C GLY A 159 -13.62 -16.16 -6.06
N ALA A 160 -12.83 -15.36 -5.36
CA ALA A 160 -11.72 -15.85 -4.55
C ALA A 160 -12.19 -16.51 -3.24
N ASN A 161 -11.50 -17.60 -2.86
CA ASN A 161 -11.59 -18.18 -1.52
C ASN A 161 -10.35 -17.80 -0.72
N LEU A 162 -10.55 -17.08 0.38
CA LEU A 162 -9.49 -16.83 1.36
C LEU A 162 -9.45 -18.01 2.34
N VAL A 163 -8.41 -18.83 2.28
CA VAL A 163 -8.29 -20.09 3.02
C VAL A 163 -7.31 -19.91 4.18
N LYS A 164 -7.78 -20.13 5.40
CA LYS A 164 -6.91 -20.12 6.58
C LYS A 164 -6.08 -21.40 6.63
N VAL A 165 -4.77 -21.31 6.43
CA VAL A 165 -3.88 -22.49 6.38
C VAL A 165 -2.97 -22.68 7.59
N GLY A 166 -3.02 -21.80 8.61
CA GLY A 166 -2.14 -21.92 9.78
C GLY A 166 -2.28 -20.79 10.79
N GLY A 167 -1.18 -20.38 11.41
CA GLY A 167 -1.12 -19.24 12.33
C GLY A 167 -1.50 -19.55 13.78
N THR A 168 -1.51 -18.52 14.62
CA THR A 168 -1.78 -18.63 16.06
C THR A 168 -3.23 -19.02 16.31
N ALA A 169 -3.48 -19.90 17.29
CA ALA A 169 -4.84 -20.25 17.70
C ALA A 169 -5.63 -18.99 18.08
N GLY A 170 -6.78 -18.78 17.44
CA GLY A 170 -7.62 -17.60 17.65
C GLY A 170 -7.34 -16.43 16.71
N SER A 171 -6.34 -16.52 15.82
CA SER A 171 -6.12 -15.51 14.76
C SER A 171 -7.12 -15.64 13.62
N SER A 172 -7.50 -14.50 13.06
CA SER A 172 -8.42 -14.43 11.92
C SER A 172 -7.64 -14.38 10.60
N ILE A 173 -8.31 -14.59 9.45
CA ILE A 173 -7.68 -14.30 8.16
C ILE A 173 -7.53 -12.79 7.97
N LEU A 174 -8.53 -12.01 8.39
CA LEU A 174 -8.54 -10.56 8.29
C LEU A 174 -8.51 -9.96 9.70
N GLU A 175 -7.54 -9.10 9.95
CA GLU A 175 -7.31 -8.47 11.25
C GLU A 175 -7.27 -6.95 11.05
N ALA A 176 -8.02 -6.21 11.86
CA ALA A 176 -8.03 -4.76 11.87
C ALA A 176 -7.58 -4.28 13.25
N GLU A 177 -6.38 -3.71 13.31
CA GLU A 177 -5.79 -3.23 14.55
C GLU A 177 -5.63 -1.71 14.50
N GLY A 178 -6.44 -1.02 15.31
CA GLY A 178 -6.19 0.38 15.62
C GLY A 178 -5.00 0.53 16.57
N SER A 179 -4.51 1.76 16.72
CA SER A 179 -3.40 2.08 17.63
C SER A 179 -3.80 3.12 18.66
N LEU A 180 -3.20 3.00 19.85
CA LEU A 180 -3.14 4.09 20.82
C LEU A 180 -1.84 4.87 20.58
N GLY A 181 -1.97 6.16 20.32
CA GLY A 181 -0.86 7.08 20.10
C GLY A 181 -0.38 7.76 21.38
N THR A 182 0.11 8.99 21.24
CA THR A 182 0.52 9.84 22.36
C THR A 182 -0.58 9.93 23.41
N SER A 183 -0.18 9.89 24.69
CA SER A 183 -1.08 10.07 25.81
C SER A 183 -0.68 11.25 26.70
N THR A 184 -1.68 11.78 27.40
CA THR A 184 -1.55 12.84 28.39
C THR A 184 -2.39 12.50 29.62
N THR A 185 -2.27 13.29 30.70
CA THR A 185 -3.03 13.09 31.94
C THR A 185 -3.90 14.29 32.25
N LEU A 186 -5.01 14.06 32.97
CA LEU A 186 -5.88 15.12 33.45
C LEU A 186 -5.16 16.04 34.46
N THR A 187 -5.44 17.35 34.39
CA THR A 187 -5.04 18.31 35.44
C THR A 187 -6.18 18.60 36.42
N THR A 188 -7.43 18.39 36.00
CA THR A 188 -8.62 18.55 36.83
C THR A 188 -9.43 17.26 36.84
N SER A 189 -9.99 16.89 38.00
CA SER A 189 -10.88 15.74 38.08
C SER A 189 -12.16 16.07 37.31
N VAL A 190 -12.56 15.14 36.46
CA VAL A 190 -13.72 15.28 35.59
C VAL A 190 -14.85 14.47 36.18
N THR A 191 -15.97 15.14 36.48
CA THR A 191 -17.19 14.44 36.91
C THR A 191 -18.03 14.07 35.71
N THR A 192 -18.88 13.05 35.87
CA THR A 192 -19.88 12.67 34.86
C THR A 192 -20.66 13.88 34.33
N ARG A 193 -21.14 13.75 33.09
CA ARG A 193 -21.99 14.75 32.41
C ARG A 193 -21.28 16.05 32.02
N THR A 194 -19.96 16.02 31.92
CA THR A 194 -19.15 17.10 31.37
C THR A 194 -18.52 16.67 30.06
N ASN A 195 -18.30 17.60 29.15
CA ASN A 195 -17.60 17.38 27.88
C ASN A 195 -16.37 18.27 27.74
N ILE A 196 -15.88 18.85 28.83
CA ILE A 196 -14.67 19.65 28.86
C ILE A 196 -13.70 18.97 29.81
N ILE A 197 -12.48 18.75 29.33
CA ILE A 197 -11.41 18.15 30.11
C ILE A 197 -10.16 19.03 30.04
N ASP A 198 -9.45 19.18 31.15
CA ASP A 198 -8.15 19.84 31.17
C ASP A 198 -7.05 18.79 31.24
N VAL A 199 -6.07 18.91 30.36
CA VAL A 199 -4.94 17.98 30.21
C VAL A 199 -3.61 18.67 30.47
N THR A 200 -2.61 17.87 30.81
CA THR A 200 -1.27 18.36 31.17
C THR A 200 -0.56 18.95 29.96
N ASP A 201 -0.66 18.24 28.82
CA ASP A 201 -0.15 18.67 27.53
C ASP A 201 -1.13 18.25 26.44
N GLY A 202 -1.73 19.24 25.77
CA GLY A 202 -2.65 19.05 24.66
C GLY A 202 -2.02 19.20 23.27
N SER A 203 -0.70 19.44 23.18
CA SER A 203 -0.02 19.79 21.93
C SER A 203 -0.05 18.72 20.85
N ALA A 204 -0.21 17.45 21.24
CA ALA A 204 -0.28 16.31 20.33
C ALA A 204 -1.70 16.04 19.78
N PHE A 205 -2.72 16.77 20.26
CA PHE A 205 -4.11 16.58 19.86
C PHE A 205 -4.56 17.67 18.90
N SER A 206 -5.48 17.33 18.01
CA SER A 206 -6.11 18.23 17.04
C SER A 206 -7.64 18.15 17.15
N ASP A 207 -8.32 19.20 16.70
CA ASP A 207 -9.76 19.16 16.51
C ASP A 207 -10.10 18.07 15.47
N GLY A 208 -11.01 17.18 15.81
CA GLY A 208 -11.36 16.02 15.00
C GLY A 208 -10.74 14.70 15.45
N ASP A 209 -9.75 14.73 16.35
CA ASP A 209 -9.13 13.51 16.84
C ASP A 209 -10.08 12.68 17.71
N TRP A 210 -9.99 11.37 17.56
CA TRP A 210 -10.58 10.43 18.51
C TRP A 210 -9.62 10.16 19.65
N ILE A 211 -10.14 10.14 20.87
CA ILE A 211 -9.38 9.85 22.08
C ILE A 211 -10.04 8.73 22.87
N LEU A 212 -9.22 8.00 23.62
CA LEU A 212 -9.65 7.11 24.68
C LEU A 212 -9.39 7.83 26.00
N VAL A 213 -10.45 8.16 26.72
CA VAL A 213 -10.36 8.64 28.11
C VAL A 213 -10.45 7.41 28.99
N ASN A 214 -9.42 7.13 29.78
CA ASN A 214 -9.39 5.96 30.63
C ASN A 214 -9.09 6.30 32.10
N SER A 215 -9.34 5.32 32.95
CA SER A 215 -8.98 5.34 34.35
C SER A 215 -8.36 4.00 34.70
N ARG A 216 -7.35 4.01 35.58
CA ARG A 216 -6.78 2.76 36.14
C ARG A 216 -7.68 2.12 37.20
N THR A 217 -8.83 2.73 37.48
CA THR A 217 -9.83 2.17 38.37
C THR A 217 -10.74 1.22 37.59
N TYR A 218 -10.93 0.02 38.14
CA TYR A 218 -11.87 -0.93 37.60
C TYR A 218 -13.31 -0.60 38.00
N ARG A 219 -14.25 -0.81 37.07
CA ARG A 219 -15.68 -0.75 37.35
C ARG A 219 -16.14 -1.89 38.25
N TYR A 220 -15.53 -3.07 38.09
CA TYR A 220 -15.72 -4.24 38.93
C TYR A 220 -14.42 -4.56 39.65
N THR A 221 -14.45 -5.19 40.81
CA THR A 221 -13.28 -5.36 41.72
C THR A 221 -11.92 -5.54 41.04
N THR A 222 -11.83 -6.36 39.99
CA THR A 222 -10.59 -6.60 39.23
C THR A 222 -10.74 -6.53 37.71
N ASN A 223 -11.91 -6.15 37.18
CA ASN A 223 -12.20 -6.27 35.75
C ASN A 223 -12.99 -5.05 35.22
N GLY A 224 -12.83 -4.79 33.91
CA GLY A 224 -13.53 -3.70 33.21
C GLY A 224 -13.04 -2.32 33.66
N LEU A 225 -11.87 -1.92 33.17
CA LEU A 225 -11.38 -0.56 33.39
C LEU A 225 -12.43 0.45 32.90
N ILE A 226 -12.59 1.53 33.63
CA ILE A 226 -13.45 2.63 33.21
C ILE A 226 -12.76 3.32 32.04
N ALA A 227 -13.36 3.24 30.85
CA ALA A 227 -12.86 3.89 29.66
C ALA A 227 -13.98 4.25 28.70
N GLU A 228 -13.82 5.35 27.98
CA GLU A 228 -14.77 5.86 27.00
C GLU A 228 -14.04 6.48 25.79
N TYR A 229 -14.60 6.28 24.60
CA TYR A 229 -14.16 6.99 23.40
C TYR A 229 -14.93 8.32 23.26
N ALA A 230 -14.21 9.37 22.90
CA ALA A 230 -14.77 10.68 22.58
C ALA A 230 -14.00 11.32 21.42
N LYS A 231 -14.64 12.26 20.73
CA LYS A 231 -14.00 13.04 19.66
C LYS A 231 -13.77 14.47 20.14
N ILE A 232 -12.58 15.02 19.89
CA ILE A 232 -12.28 16.43 20.18
C ILE A 232 -13.00 17.28 19.14
N ILE A 233 -13.81 18.24 19.58
CA ILE A 233 -14.53 19.18 18.69
C ILE A 233 -13.96 20.60 18.74
N SER A 234 -13.23 20.93 19.80
CA SER A 234 -12.45 22.17 19.90
C SER A 234 -11.37 22.06 20.97
N GLY A 235 -10.32 22.88 20.84
CA GLY A 235 -9.25 22.99 21.83
C GLY A 235 -8.02 22.12 21.52
N GLY A 236 -7.95 21.48 20.36
CA GLY A 236 -6.74 20.82 19.88
C GLY A 236 -5.51 21.75 19.93
N GLY A 237 -4.37 21.21 20.36
CA GLY A 237 -3.14 21.96 20.59
C GLY A 237 -3.14 22.78 21.89
N THR A 238 -4.24 22.78 22.65
CA THR A 238 -4.38 23.49 23.93
C THR A 238 -4.63 22.52 25.07
N ASN A 239 -4.46 22.99 26.30
CA ASN A 239 -4.64 22.16 27.49
C ASN A 239 -6.10 22.02 27.95
N THR A 240 -7.07 22.59 27.24
CA THR A 240 -8.50 22.43 27.54
C THR A 240 -9.21 21.93 26.29
N LEU A 241 -9.66 20.67 26.35
CA LEU A 241 -10.29 19.99 25.22
C LEU A 241 -11.80 19.95 25.42
N THR A 242 -12.56 20.29 24.39
CA THR A 242 -14.01 20.09 24.35
C THR A 242 -14.33 18.87 23.50
N LEU A 243 -15.18 18.00 24.03
CA LEU A 243 -15.55 16.71 23.46
C LEU A 243 -16.93 16.75 22.80
N ASP A 244 -17.14 15.87 21.81
CA ASP A 244 -18.39 15.71 21.07
C ASP A 244 -19.57 15.22 21.93
N ARG A 245 -19.27 14.69 23.11
CA ARG A 245 -20.23 14.11 24.04
C ARG A 245 -19.82 14.36 25.49
N ASN A 246 -20.82 14.29 26.35
CA ASN A 246 -20.59 14.23 27.78
C ASN A 246 -20.02 12.87 28.18
N LEU A 247 -19.04 12.86 29.08
CA LEU A 247 -18.49 11.64 29.69
C LEU A 247 -19.50 11.01 30.64
N THR A 248 -19.58 9.68 30.60
CA THR A 248 -20.53 8.87 31.39
C THR A 248 -19.98 8.54 32.77
N PHE A 249 -18.65 8.51 32.92
CA PHE A 249 -17.98 8.16 34.17
C PHE A 249 -17.15 9.32 34.75
N ASP A 250 -16.78 9.19 36.02
CA ASP A 250 -15.86 10.10 36.70
C ASP A 250 -14.42 9.69 36.41
N TYR A 251 -13.58 10.65 36.03
CA TYR A 251 -12.15 10.47 35.79
C TYR A 251 -11.38 11.38 36.74
N LEU A 252 -10.76 10.78 37.76
CA LEU A 252 -10.12 11.51 38.85
C LEU A 252 -8.61 11.58 38.63
N THR A 253 -8.00 12.74 38.85
CA THR A 253 -6.55 12.94 38.72
C THR A 253 -5.73 12.01 39.62
N GLY A 254 -6.28 11.65 40.79
CA GLY A 254 -5.65 10.69 41.72
C GLY A 254 -5.61 9.24 41.22
N ASN A 255 -6.36 8.88 40.18
CA ASN A 255 -6.46 7.51 39.66
C ASN A 255 -5.54 7.26 38.46
N SER A 256 -4.60 8.16 38.16
CA SER A 256 -3.74 8.09 36.96
C SER A 256 -4.53 7.94 35.66
N SER A 257 -5.65 8.65 35.55
CA SER A 257 -6.44 8.69 34.31
C SER A 257 -5.61 9.26 33.16
N ASP A 258 -5.55 8.51 32.06
CA ASP A 258 -4.85 8.92 30.84
C ASP A 258 -5.81 9.11 29.66
N ILE A 259 -5.41 10.02 28.78
CA ILE A 259 -6.11 10.39 27.57
C ILE A 259 -5.16 10.06 26.44
N ALA A 260 -5.50 9.05 25.64
CA ALA A 260 -4.66 8.60 24.54
C ALA A 260 -5.33 8.90 23.20
N LEU A 261 -4.53 9.34 22.21
CA LEU A 261 -4.98 9.43 20.83
C LEU A 261 -5.34 8.04 20.32
N VAL A 262 -6.42 7.93 19.55
CA VAL A 262 -6.89 6.67 18.97
C VAL A 262 -6.89 6.79 17.46
N SER A 263 -6.20 5.88 16.80
CA SER A 263 -6.28 5.71 15.35
C SER A 263 -7.02 4.42 15.05
N PHE A 264 -8.11 4.50 14.32
CA PHE A 264 -8.87 3.34 13.89
C PHE A 264 -8.43 2.88 12.50
N VAL A 265 -8.61 1.59 12.21
CA VAL A 265 -8.74 1.13 10.84
C VAL A 265 -10.13 1.51 10.34
N GLU A 266 -10.20 2.38 9.34
CA GLU A 266 -11.46 2.98 8.87
C GLU A 266 -11.55 3.01 7.34
N ASN A 267 -12.76 3.21 6.82
CA ASN A 267 -13.05 3.27 5.38
C ASN A 267 -12.56 2.00 4.63
N VAL A 268 -12.88 0.84 5.19
CA VAL A 268 -12.59 -0.46 4.60
C VAL A 268 -13.91 -1.11 4.18
N ASP A 269 -14.03 -1.42 2.88
CA ASP A 269 -15.10 -2.24 2.33
C ASP A 269 -14.56 -3.63 1.98
N ILE A 270 -15.30 -4.69 2.34
CA ILE A 270 -14.97 -6.08 2.01
C ILE A 270 -16.21 -6.68 1.35
N ARG A 271 -16.09 -7.04 0.08
CA ARG A 271 -17.22 -7.54 -0.71
C ARG A 271 -16.80 -8.63 -1.70
N GLY A 272 -17.73 -9.51 -2.01
CA GLY A 272 -17.57 -10.65 -2.94
C GLY A 272 -18.91 -11.19 -3.39
#